data_AF-A0A7Y7QJB4-F1
#
_entry.id   AF-A0A7Y7QJB4-F1
#
_cell.length_a   1.000
_cell.length_b   1.000
_cell.length_c   1.000
_cell.angle_alpha   90.00
_cell.angle_beta   90.00
_cell.angle_gamma   90.00
#
_symmetry.space_group_name_H-M   'P 1'
#
loop_
_entity.id
_entity.type
_entity.pdbx_description
1 polymer ?
#
loop_
_entity_poly.entity_id
_entity_poly.type
_entity_poly.pdbx_seq_one_letter_code
_entity_poly.pdbx_strand_id
1 'polypeptide(L)' 'MKEAELYTNYLSKLEEALVQENMDNIDYIVETLYTSGLSENDMDKIDDILHEATLFLEFGEEEYKETALDLITDFKN' A
#
# COMPACT_ATOMS: atom_id res chain seq x y z
N MET A 1 -6.59 -14.08 3.61
CA MET A 1 -5.45 -14.59 2.82
C MET A 1 -4.26 -14.77 3.75
N LYS A 2 -3.20 -15.48 3.31
CA LYS A 2 -1.93 -15.43 4.07
C LYS A 2 -1.24 -14.09 3.78
N GLU A 3 -0.51 -13.55 4.75
CA GLU A 3 0.22 -12.27 4.59
C GLU A 3 1.18 -12.30 3.40
N ALA A 4 1.91 -13.41 3.20
CA ALA A 4 2.75 -13.58 2.02
C ALA A 4 1.98 -13.46 0.68
N GLU A 5 0.71 -13.88 0.63
CA GLU A 5 -0.12 -13.74 -0.56
C GLU A 5 -0.63 -12.31 -0.73
N LEU A 6 -1.00 -11.62 0.36
CA LEU A 6 -1.38 -10.21 0.31
C LEU A 6 -0.23 -9.35 -0.19
N TYR A 7 0.97 -9.59 0.35
CA TYR A 7 2.16 -8.91 -0.12
C TYR A 7 2.44 -9.17 -1.60
N THR A 8 2.53 -10.45 -1.98
CA THR A 8 2.91 -10.83 -3.36
C THR A 8 1.90 -10.33 -4.39
N ASN A 9 0.60 -10.43 -4.09
CA ASN A 9 -0.44 -10.10 -5.07
C ASN A 9 -0.74 -8.59 -5.14
N TYR A 10 -0.51 -7.86 -4.04
CA TYR A 10 -0.96 -6.47 -3.90
C TYR A 10 0.18 -5.52 -3.50
N LEU A 11 0.74 -5.68 -2.29
CA LEU A 11 1.64 -4.67 -1.72
C LEU A 11 2.98 -4.56 -2.45
N SER A 12 3.48 -5.64 -3.08
CA SER A 12 4.73 -5.59 -3.85
C SER A 12 4.70 -4.58 -4.99
N LYS A 13 3.53 -4.39 -5.61
CA LYS A 13 3.34 -3.38 -6.67
C LYS A 13 3.23 -1.97 -6.11
N LEU A 14 2.56 -1.84 -4.96
CA LEU A 14 2.46 -0.55 -4.26
C LEU A 14 3.83 -0.08 -3.81
N GLU A 15 4.64 -0.99 -3.26
CA GLU A 15 6.03 -0.73 -2.88
C GLU A 15 6.86 -0.23 -4.07
N GLU A 16 6.81 -0.93 -5.20
CA GLU A 16 7.53 -0.52 -6.40
C GLU A 16 7.10 0.88 -6.85
N ALA A 17 5.79 1.17 -6.84
CA ALA A 17 5.25 2.46 -7.23
C ALA A 17 5.68 3.58 -6.26
N LEU A 18 5.70 3.32 -4.95
CA LEU A 18 6.19 4.24 -3.92
C LEU A 18 7.69 4.54 -4.12
N VAL A 19 8.53 3.52 -4.32
CA VAL A 19 9.97 3.71 -4.56
C VAL A 19 10.25 4.51 -5.84
N GLN A 20 9.42 4.32 -6.88
CA GLN A 20 9.53 5.06 -8.14
C GLN A 20 8.85 6.43 -8.10
N GLU A 21 8.16 6.77 -7.00
CA GLU A 21 7.31 7.96 -6.86
C GLU A 21 6.33 8.11 -8.04
N ASN A 22 5.83 6.97 -8.53
CA ASN A 22 4.91 6.94 -9.66
C ASN A 22 3.48 7.15 -9.18
N MET A 23 3.12 8.43 -8.99
CA MET A 23 1.83 8.84 -8.41
C MET A 23 0.63 8.23 -9.14
N ASP A 24 0.63 8.20 -10.47
CA ASP A 24 -0.46 7.60 -11.26
C ASP A 24 -0.65 6.11 -10.94
N ASN A 25 0.45 5.38 -10.74
CA ASN A 25 0.40 3.97 -10.35
C ASN A 25 -0.01 3.79 -8.89
N ILE A 26 0.46 4.64 -7.98
CA ILE A 26 0.07 4.58 -6.56
C ILE A 26 -1.44 4.77 -6.45
N ASP A 27 -1.99 5.79 -7.11
CA ASP A 27 -3.43 6.09 -7.15
C ASP A 27 -4.23 4.88 -7.68
N TYR A 28 -3.87 4.39 -8.86
CA TYR A 28 -4.52 3.21 -9.45
C TYR A 28 -4.49 1.99 -8.53
N ILE A 29 -3.36 1.71 -7.88
CA ILE A 29 -3.21 0.54 -6.99
C ILE A 29 -4.06 0.71 -5.73
N VAL A 30 -4.00 1.89 -5.10
CA VAL A 30 -4.77 2.19 -3.88
C VAL A 30 -6.27 2.09 -4.16
N GLU A 31 -6.78 2.71 -5.23
CA GLU A 31 -8.19 2.59 -5.64
C GLU A 31 -8.59 1.14 -5.92
N THR A 32 -7.72 0.38 -6.61
CA THR A 32 -7.96 -1.04 -6.90
C THR A 32 -8.08 -1.84 -5.60
N LEU A 33 -7.26 -1.56 -4.59
CA LEU A 33 -7.28 -2.30 -3.33
C LEU A 33 -8.53 -2.02 -2.51
N TYR A 34 -8.94 -0.75 -2.41
CA TYR A 34 -10.20 -0.39 -1.75
C TYR A 34 -11.44 -0.99 -2.44
N THR A 35 -11.35 -1.31 -3.74
CA THR A 35 -12.45 -1.90 -4.52
C THR A 35 -12.28 -3.40 -4.83
N SER A 36 -11.19 -4.02 -4.38
CA SER A 36 -10.78 -5.38 -4.74
C SER A 36 -11.69 -6.49 -4.23
N GLY A 37 -12.59 -6.19 -3.28
CA GLY A 37 -13.43 -7.18 -2.62
C GLY A 37 -12.66 -8.09 -1.67
N LEU A 38 -11.49 -7.64 -1.18
CA LEU A 38 -10.80 -8.28 -0.05
C LEU A 38 -11.77 -8.42 1.14
N SER A 39 -11.56 -9.48 1.92
CA SER A 39 -12.30 -9.63 3.17
C SER A 39 -11.92 -8.49 4.14
N GLU A 40 -12.84 -8.10 5.02
CA GLU A 40 -12.59 -7.06 6.04
C GLU A 40 -11.28 -7.33 6.81
N ASN A 41 -11.07 -8.58 7.26
CA ASN A 41 -9.84 -8.99 7.94
C ASN A 41 -8.57 -8.85 7.07
N ASP A 42 -8.65 -9.06 5.76
CA ASP A 42 -7.50 -8.87 4.87
C ASP A 42 -7.26 -7.38 4.59
N MET A 43 -8.31 -6.57 4.57
CA MET A 43 -8.24 -5.13 4.40
C MET A 43 -7.66 -4.46 5.65
N ASP A 44 -8.14 -4.82 6.85
CA ASP A 44 -7.66 -4.32 8.15
C ASP A 44 -6.15 -4.51 8.32
N LYS A 45 -5.60 -5.59 7.74
CA LYS A 45 -4.17 -5.91 7.78
C LYS A 45 -3.29 -4.96 6.97
N ILE A 46 -3.84 -4.31 5.96
CA ILE A 46 -3.10 -3.46 5.03
C ILE A 46 -3.61 -2.01 5.04
N ASP A 47 -4.63 -1.71 5.85
CA ASP A 47 -5.29 -0.40 5.86
C ASP A 47 -4.33 0.73 6.24
N ASP A 48 -3.48 0.51 7.26
CA ASP A 48 -2.47 1.50 7.66
C ASP A 48 -1.51 1.81 6.50
N ILE A 49 -1.09 0.80 5.73
CA ILE A 49 -0.22 0.98 4.54
C ILE A 49 -0.94 1.83 3.49
N LEU A 50 -2.22 1.52 3.23
CA LEU A 50 -3.01 2.22 2.22
C LEU A 50 -3.36 3.64 2.63
N HIS A 51 -3.56 3.86 3.94
CA HIS A 51 -3.75 5.18 4.50
C HIS A 51 -2.53 6.07 4.25
N GLU A 52 -1.33 5.61 4.63
CA GLU A 52 -0.09 6.35 4.42
C GLU A 52 0.21 6.59 2.93
N ALA A 53 -0.01 5.60 2.07
CA ALA A 53 0.11 5.78 0.62
C ALA A 53 -0.88 6.82 0.06
N THR A 54 -2.09 6.89 0.62
CA THR A 54 -3.10 7.92 0.27
C THR A 54 -2.66 9.31 0.74
N LEU A 55 -2.12 9.43 1.96
CA LEU A 55 -1.57 10.70 2.45
C LEU A 55 -0.41 11.17 1.57
N PHE A 56 0.45 10.26 1.12
CA PHE A 56 1.50 10.60 0.17
C PHE A 56 0.96 11.10 -1.17
N LEU A 57 -0.10 10.48 -1.71
CA LEU A 57 -0.77 10.96 -2.93
C LEU A 57 -1.37 12.36 -2.76
N GLU A 58 -1.98 12.63 -1.60
CA GLU A 58 -2.69 13.89 -1.34
C GLU A 58 -1.73 15.06 -1.07
N PHE A 59 -0.69 14.82 -0.28
CA PHE A 59 0.19 15.87 0.23
C PHE A 59 1.56 15.91 -0.45
N GLY A 60 2.01 14.79 -1.05
CA GLY A 60 3.34 14.68 -1.65
C GLY A 60 4.49 14.79 -0.65
N GLU A 61 4.20 14.62 0.65
CA GLU A 61 5.19 14.72 1.72
C GLU A 61 5.92 13.38 1.90
N GLU A 62 7.25 13.43 1.86
CA GLU A 62 8.13 12.26 1.89
C GLU A 62 7.91 11.36 3.12
N GLU A 63 7.51 11.93 4.26
CA GLU A 63 7.29 11.19 5.50
C GLU A 63 6.19 10.13 5.38
N TYR A 64 5.15 10.39 4.61
CA TYR A 64 4.07 9.42 4.35
C TYR A 64 4.56 8.28 3.47
N LYS A 65 5.43 8.57 2.49
CA LYS A 65 6.05 7.55 1.65
C LYS A 65 6.97 6.65 2.46
N GLU A 66 7.84 7.23 3.27
CA GLU A 66 8.76 6.49 4.14
C GLU A 66 7.99 5.60 5.12
N THR A 67 6.94 6.15 5.76
CA THR A 67 6.09 5.39 6.69
C THR A 67 5.38 4.24 5.99
N ALA A 68 4.81 4.45 4.80
CA ALA A 68 4.18 3.38 4.02
C ALA A 68 5.19 2.27 3.66
N LEU A 69 6.41 2.62 3.27
CA LEU A 69 7.46 1.66 2.93
C LEU A 69 7.96 0.87 4.15
N ASP A 70 8.05 1.51 5.31
CA ASP A 70 8.40 0.86 6.58
C ASP A 70 7.32 -0.14 6.99
N LEU A 71 6.04 0.26 6.92
CA LEU A 71 4.90 -0.64 7.20
C LEU A 71 4.86 -1.83 6.23
N ILE A 72 5.12 -1.62 4.94
CA ILE A 72 5.24 -2.72 3.96
C ILE A 72 6.40 -3.64 4.33
N THR A 73 7.52 -3.08 4.80
CA THR A 73 8.69 -3.86 5.21
C THR A 73 8.40 -4.71 6.43
N ASP A 74 7.74 -4.15 7.43
CA ASP A 74 7.30 -4.87 8.64
C ASP A 74 6.29 -5.96 8.30
N PHE A 75 5.37 -5.71 7.37
CA PHE A 75 4.37 -6.69 6.93
C PHE A 75 4.97 -7.93 6.25
N LYS A 76 6.17 -7.81 5.65
CA LYS A 76 6.86 -8.94 5.00
C LYS A 76 7.55 -9.88 5.99
N ASN A 77 7.90 -9.38 7.18
CA ASN A 77 8.77 -10.05 8.16
C ASN A 77 7.97 -10.93 9.13
#